data_AF-C5DH64-F1
#
_entry.id   AF-C5DH64-F1
#
_cell.length_a   1.000
_cell.length_b   1.000
_cell.length_c   1.000
_cell.angle_alpha   90.00
_cell.angle_beta   90.00
_cell.angle_gamma   90.00
#
_symmetry.space_group_name_H-M   'P 1'
#
loop_
_entity.id
_entity.type
_entity.pdbx_description
1 polymer ?
#
loop_
_entity_poly.entity_id
_entity_poly.type
_entity_poly.pdbx_seq_one_letter_code
_entity_poly.pdbx_strand_id
1 'polypeptide(L)'
;MPLINKKYFSTLLASSVLALFLGLTTDSKLTYFTSDHDKAAHFVVFFLESWLFTKSLIPRRIKLLSHTVDKYILSLLVCAVGAGVGSEFAQAVLSRGRRQFDSLDIVCNVCGGTLGVAVAGHAEFLWR
;
A
#
# COMPACT_ATOMS: atom_id res chain seq x y z
N MET A 1 -7.05 -20.57 -14.88
CA MET A 1 -7.75 -19.54 -14.08
C MET A 1 -6.93 -18.27 -14.10
N PRO A 2 -7.55 -17.08 -14.23
CA PRO A 2 -6.83 -15.81 -14.16
C PRO A 2 -6.23 -15.61 -12.76
N LEU A 3 -5.00 -15.09 -12.69
CA LEU A 3 -4.32 -14.77 -11.44
C LEU A 3 -4.82 -13.44 -10.84
N ILE A 4 -5.15 -12.49 -11.71
CA ILE A 4 -5.42 -11.10 -11.35
C ILE A 4 -6.86 -10.69 -11.72
N ASN A 5 -7.55 -10.04 -10.78
CA ASN A 5 -8.79 -9.34 -11.01
C ASN A 5 -8.48 -7.94 -11.57
N LYS A 6 -8.73 -7.77 -12.88
CA LYS A 6 -8.39 -6.55 -13.61
C LYS A 6 -9.01 -5.28 -13.02
N LYS A 7 -10.23 -5.35 -12.46
CA LYS A 7 -10.91 -4.17 -11.89
C LYS A 7 -10.11 -3.61 -10.71
N TYR A 8 -9.86 -4.44 -9.70
CA TYR A 8 -9.08 -4.04 -8.53
C TYR A 8 -7.64 -3.68 -8.90
N PHE A 9 -7.03 -4.39 -9.83
CA PHE A 9 -5.67 -4.11 -10.27
C PHE A 9 -5.54 -2.77 -11.01
N SER A 10 -6.49 -2.43 -11.88
CA SER A 10 -6.50 -1.11 -12.53
C SER A 10 -6.73 0.02 -11.53
N THR A 11 -7.62 -0.19 -10.55
CA THR A 11 -7.83 0.78 -9.46
C THR A 11 -6.56 0.97 -8.64
N LEU A 12 -5.89 -0.12 -8.26
CA LEU A 12 -4.61 -0.10 -7.55
C LEU A 12 -3.59 0.75 -8.30
N LEU A 13 -3.36 0.46 -9.59
CA LEU A 13 -2.38 1.22 -10.38
C LEU A 13 -2.70 2.73 -10.43
N ALA A 14 -3.97 3.07 -10.62
CA ALA A 14 -4.39 4.46 -10.68
C ALA A 14 -4.19 5.17 -9.31
N SER A 15 -4.55 4.51 -8.21
CA SER A 15 -4.37 5.07 -6.87
C SER A 15 -2.90 5.14 -6.46
N SER A 16 -2.05 4.17 -6.83
CA SER A 16 -0.62 4.22 -6.55
C SER A 16 0.06 5.40 -7.26
N VAL A 17 -0.32 5.70 -8.50
CA VAL A 17 0.20 6.87 -9.24
C VAL A 17 -0.21 8.17 -8.55
N LEU A 18 -1.47 8.28 -8.11
CA LEU A 18 -1.95 9.44 -7.38
C LEU A 18 -1.23 9.59 -6.03
N ALA A 19 -1.09 8.51 -5.27
CA ALA A 19 -0.38 8.50 -3.99
C ALA A 19 1.09 8.92 -4.14
N LEU A 20 1.78 8.43 -5.18
CA LEU A 20 3.15 8.83 -5.47
C LEU A 20 3.24 10.33 -5.81
N PHE A 21 2.32 10.83 -6.64
CA PHE A 21 2.26 12.26 -6.97
C PHE A 21 2.05 13.13 -5.72
N LEU A 22 1.09 12.76 -4.87
CA LEU A 22 0.80 13.48 -3.63
C LEU A 22 1.93 13.37 -2.59
N GLY A 23 2.62 12.24 -2.51
CA GLY A 23 3.74 12.04 -1.60
C GLY A 23 5.01 12.80 -1.98
N LEU A 24 5.17 13.14 -3.27
CA LEU A 24 6.34 13.84 -3.82
C LEU A 24 6.09 15.32 -4.16
N THR A 25 4.83 15.76 -4.20
CA THR A 25 4.51 17.16 -4.53
C THR A 25 5.10 18.10 -3.48
N THR A 26 5.62 19.23 -3.95
CA THR A 26 6.15 20.32 -3.10
C THR A 26 5.35 21.60 -3.28
N ASP A 27 4.15 21.51 -3.86
CA ASP A 27 3.24 22.63 -3.96
C ASP A 27 2.73 22.99 -2.55
N SER A 28 2.97 24.23 -2.13
CA SER A 28 2.66 24.72 -0.79
C SER A 28 1.18 24.61 -0.40
N LYS A 29 0.24 24.65 -1.35
CA LYS A 29 -1.19 24.44 -1.02
C LYS A 29 -1.46 22.97 -0.74
N LEU A 30 -0.96 22.08 -1.60
CA LEU A 30 -1.12 20.64 -1.43
C LEU A 30 -0.40 20.14 -0.17
N THR A 31 0.84 20.60 0.06
CA THR A 31 1.62 20.27 1.25
C THR A 31 0.96 20.74 2.53
N TYR A 32 0.30 21.91 2.54
CA TYR A 32 -0.44 22.38 3.71
C TYR A 32 -1.61 21.44 4.06
N PHE A 33 -2.40 21.02 3.07
CA PHE A 33 -3.49 20.08 3.30
C PHE A 33 -3.01 18.69 3.73
N THR A 34 -1.90 18.22 3.17
CA THR A 34 -1.35 16.90 3.52
C THR A 34 -0.53 16.91 4.80
N SER A 35 0.10 18.02 5.21
CA SER A 35 0.96 18.05 6.41
C SER A 35 0.18 17.91 7.71
N ASP A 36 -1.01 18.51 7.81
CA ASP A 36 -1.84 18.44 9.02
C ASP A 36 -2.30 17.02 9.34
N HIS A 37 -2.37 16.17 8.32
CA HIS A 37 -2.88 14.80 8.42
C HIS A 37 -1.91 13.77 7.82
N ASP A 38 -0.61 14.09 7.74
CA ASP A 38 0.40 13.30 7.01
C ASP A 38 0.42 11.84 7.49
N LYS A 39 0.39 11.62 8.81
CA LYS A 39 0.33 10.27 9.42
C LYS A 39 -0.95 9.52 9.11
N ALA A 40 -2.09 10.21 9.10
CA ALA A 40 -3.36 9.63 8.72
C ALA A 40 -3.41 9.31 7.22
N ALA A 41 -2.81 10.15 6.37
CA ALA A 41 -2.71 9.94 4.94
C ALA A 41 -1.89 8.68 4.63
N HIS A 42 -0.72 8.53 5.27
CA HIS A 42 0.11 7.32 5.20
C HIS A 42 -0.66 6.06 5.59
N PHE A 43 -1.32 6.09 6.75
CA PHE A 43 -2.16 4.97 7.19
C PHE A 43 -3.27 4.63 6.18
N VAL A 44 -4.04 5.63 5.72
CA VAL A 44 -5.19 5.43 4.82
C VAL A 44 -4.75 4.94 3.45
N VAL A 45 -3.70 5.54 2.88
CA VAL A 45 -3.16 5.13 1.58
C VAL A 45 -2.69 3.68 1.65
N PHE A 46 -1.87 3.33 2.64
CA PHE A 46 -1.38 1.95 2.76
C PHE A 46 -2.47 0.95 3.08
N PHE A 47 -3.49 1.35 3.84
CA PHE A 47 -4.70 0.54 4.03
C PHE A 47 -5.40 0.23 2.71
N LEU A 48 -5.71 1.27 1.92
CA LEU A 48 -6.44 1.11 0.65
C LEU A 48 -5.63 0.35 -0.39
N GLU A 49 -4.34 0.68 -0.54
CA GLU A 49 -3.42 0.01 -1.47
C GLU A 49 -3.27 -1.48 -1.13
N SER A 50 -3.07 -1.82 0.16
CA SER A 50 -2.93 -3.21 0.59
C SER A 50 -4.22 -4.02 0.44
N TRP A 51 -5.37 -3.38 0.71
CA TRP A 51 -6.68 -3.94 0.44
C TRP A 51 -6.85 -4.24 -1.05
N LEU A 52 -6.64 -3.23 -1.92
CA LEU A 52 -6.78 -3.35 -3.36
C LEU A 52 -5.84 -4.40 -3.95
N PHE A 53 -4.59 -4.42 -3.51
CA PHE A 53 -3.61 -5.45 -3.90
C PHE A 53 -4.12 -6.85 -3.53
N THR A 54 -4.58 -7.05 -2.30
CA THR A 54 -5.10 -8.34 -1.85
C THR A 54 -6.33 -8.79 -2.64
N LYS A 55 -7.25 -7.87 -2.94
CA LYS A 55 -8.45 -8.13 -3.77
C LYS A 55 -8.12 -8.34 -5.25
N SER A 56 -7.00 -7.80 -5.72
CA SER A 56 -6.52 -8.03 -7.08
C SER A 56 -6.06 -9.48 -7.28
N LEU A 57 -5.61 -10.16 -6.22
CA LEU A 57 -5.17 -11.54 -6.26
C LEU A 57 -6.38 -12.50 -6.14
N ILE A 58 -6.65 -13.24 -7.22
CA ILE A 58 -7.81 -14.15 -7.30
C ILE A 58 -7.59 -15.42 -6.46
N PRO A 59 -6.56 -16.25 -6.71
CA PRO A 59 -6.40 -17.50 -5.99
C PRO A 59 -5.85 -17.26 -4.58
N ARG A 60 -6.33 -18.04 -3.60
CA ARG A 60 -5.80 -18.00 -2.23
C ARG A 60 -4.34 -18.45 -2.14
N ARG A 61 -3.97 -19.44 -2.96
CA ARG A 61 -2.61 -19.96 -3.04
C ARG A 61 -2.00 -19.52 -4.35
N ILE A 62 -0.89 -18.79 -4.28
CA ILE A 62 -0.17 -18.28 -5.44
C ILE A 62 1.14 -19.04 -5.55
N LYS A 63 1.40 -19.58 -6.74
CA LYS A 63 2.69 -20.21 -7.04
C LYS A 63 3.64 -19.12 -7.53
N LEU A 64 4.64 -18.81 -6.72
CA LEU A 64 5.70 -17.87 -7.05
C LEU A 64 7.00 -18.67 -7.19
N LEU A 65 7.51 -18.78 -8.42
CA LEU A 65 8.63 -19.67 -8.76
C LEU A 65 8.31 -21.13 -8.33
N SER A 66 9.17 -21.73 -7.49
CA SER A 66 8.99 -23.07 -6.93
C SER A 66 8.19 -23.10 -5.62
N HIS A 67 7.83 -21.94 -5.04
CA HIS A 67 7.14 -21.87 -3.76
C HIS A 67 5.66 -21.53 -3.92
N THR A 68 4.82 -22.06 -3.02
CA THR A 68 3.40 -21.72 -2.93
C THR A 68 3.15 -20.94 -1.66
N VAL A 69 2.63 -19.73 -1.81
CA VAL A 69 2.42 -18.78 -0.70
C VAL A 69 0.93 -18.44 -0.62
N ASP A 70 0.43 -18.22 0.59
CA ASP A 70 -0.93 -17.68 0.77
C ASP A 70 -0.96 -16.20 0.34
N LYS A 71 -1.98 -15.79 -0.40
CA LYS A 71 -2.08 -14.42 -0.92
C LYS A 71 -2.05 -13.37 0.18
N TYR A 72 -2.57 -13.65 1.37
CA TYR A 72 -2.56 -12.70 2.49
C TYR A 72 -1.14 -12.51 3.03
N ILE A 73 -0.36 -13.59 3.11
CA ILE A 73 1.05 -13.54 3.48
C ILE A 73 1.83 -12.76 2.42
N LEU A 74 1.58 -13.03 1.13
CA LEU A 74 2.19 -12.30 0.03
C LEU A 74 1.86 -10.81 0.11
N SER A 75 0.60 -10.43 0.36
CA SER A 75 0.18 -9.05 0.52
C SER A 75 0.85 -8.36 1.71
N LEU A 76 0.99 -9.02 2.86
CA LEU A 76 1.69 -8.44 4.01
C LEU A 76 3.17 -8.17 3.68
N LEU A 77 3.85 -9.12 3.05
CA LEU A 77 5.24 -8.98 2.67
C LEU A 77 5.45 -7.88 1.62
N VAL A 78 4.59 -7.80 0.61
CA VAL A 78 4.72 -6.81 -0.46
C VAL A 78 4.28 -5.43 0.01
N CYS A 79 3.10 -5.31 0.60
CA CYS A 79 2.49 -4.01 0.86
C CYS A 79 2.91 -3.43 2.22
N ALA A 80 2.81 -4.20 3.31
CA ALA A 80 3.12 -3.68 4.63
C ALA A 80 4.63 -3.60 4.87
N VAL A 81 5.37 -4.67 4.55
CA VAL A 81 6.82 -4.70 4.76
C VAL A 81 7.55 -4.00 3.62
N GLY A 82 7.41 -4.49 2.39
CA GLY A 82 8.15 -3.98 1.24
C GLY A 82 7.84 -2.52 0.93
N ALA A 83 6.60 -2.22 0.57
CA ALA A 83 6.18 -0.86 0.25
C ALA A 83 6.09 0.03 1.50
N GLY A 84 5.61 -0.48 2.64
CA GLY A 84 5.40 0.34 3.84
C GLY A 84 6.70 0.89 4.42
N VAL A 85 7.75 0.06 4.45
CA VAL A 85 9.10 0.51 4.82
C VAL A 85 9.79 1.22 3.65
N GLY A 86 9.77 0.62 2.47
CA GLY A 86 10.53 1.11 1.31
C GLY A 86 10.06 2.46 0.76
N SER A 87 8.79 2.81 0.95
CA SER A 87 8.24 4.09 0.49
C SER A 87 8.91 5.29 1.17
N GLU A 88 9.26 5.19 2.45
CA GLU A 88 9.90 6.27 3.19
C GLU A 88 11.32 6.54 2.65
N PHE A 89 12.09 5.46 2.43
CA PHE A 89 13.40 5.56 1.78
C PHE A 89 13.28 6.11 0.36
N ALA A 90 12.29 5.64 -0.41
CA ALA A 90 12.06 6.12 -1.76
C ALA A 90 11.72 7.62 -1.78
N GLN A 91 10.86 8.10 -0.87
CA GLN A 91 10.51 9.51 -0.79
C GLN A 91 11.72 10.36 -0.38
N ALA A 92 12.55 9.92 0.57
CA ALA A 92 13.78 10.61 0.96
C ALA A 92 14.75 10.77 -0.23
N VAL A 93 14.95 9.69 -1.01
CA VAL A 93 15.83 9.69 -2.20
C VAL A 93 15.24 10.53 -3.34
N LEU A 94 13.97 10.29 -3.70
CA LEU A 94 13.32 10.92 -4.85
C LEU A 94 13.04 12.42 -4.63
N SER A 95 12.80 12.84 -3.39
CA SER A 95 12.60 14.25 -3.06
C SER A 95 13.88 15.07 -3.09
N ARG A 96 15.06 14.42 -3.18
CA ARG A 96 16.39 15.04 -3.11
C ARG A 96 16.60 15.88 -1.84
N GLY A 97 16.15 15.34 -0.70
CA GLY A 97 16.28 15.99 0.61
C GLY A 97 15.22 17.05 0.92
N ARG A 98 14.21 17.24 0.05
CA ARG A 98 13.07 18.14 0.33
C ARG A 98 12.10 17.55 1.34
N ARG A 99 11.97 16.21 1.39
CA ARG A 99 11.21 15.51 2.43
C ARG A 99 12.20 14.91 3.44
N GLN A 100 11.92 15.10 4.72
CA GLN A 100 12.69 14.52 5.81
C GLN A 100 12.22 13.09 6.06
N PHE A 101 13.17 12.21 6.40
CA PHE A 101 12.86 10.84 6.77
C PHE A 101 12.13 10.81 8.12
N ASP A 102 10.98 10.16 8.18
CA ASP A 102 10.17 10.02 9.39
C ASP A 102 9.85 8.56 9.69
N SER A 103 10.33 8.07 10.84
CA SER A 103 10.07 6.69 11.26
C SER A 103 8.60 6.44 11.63
N LEU A 104 7.85 7.47 12.00
CA LEU A 104 6.42 7.34 12.26
C LEU A 104 5.63 7.11 10.97
N ASP A 105 6.11 7.58 9.81
CA ASP A 105 5.50 7.28 8.51
C ASP A 105 5.55 5.79 8.22
N ILE A 106 6.70 5.15 8.50
CA ILE A 106 6.85 3.70 8.38
C ILE A 106 5.85 2.96 9.29
N VAL A 107 5.70 3.39 10.54
CA VAL A 107 4.72 2.76 11.47
C VAL A 107 3.31 2.90 10.93
N CYS A 108 2.91 4.08 10.50
CA CYS A 108 1.59 4.32 9.90
C CYS A 108 1.35 3.46 8.65
N ASN A 109 2.34 3.34 7.77
CA ASN A 109 2.28 2.52 6.57
C ASN A 109 2.11 1.03 6.88
N VAL A 110 2.91 0.52 7.81
CA VAL A 110 2.86 -0.89 8.23
C VAL A 110 1.53 -1.19 8.91
N CYS A 111 1.05 -0.33 9.82
CA CYS A 111 -0.23 -0.49 10.50
C CYS A 111 -1.41 -0.43 9.52
N GLY A 112 -1.44 0.57 8.64
CA GLY A 112 -2.46 0.72 7.61
C GLY A 112 -2.48 -0.49 6.69
N GLY A 113 -1.31 -0.88 6.17
CA GLY A 113 -1.20 -2.02 5.26
C GLY A 113 -1.60 -3.34 5.88
N THR A 114 -1.20 -3.59 7.13
CA THR A 114 -1.60 -4.80 7.87
C THR A 114 -3.11 -4.85 8.07
N LEU A 115 -3.73 -3.74 8.47
CA LEU A 115 -5.18 -3.67 8.61
C LEU A 115 -5.89 -3.86 7.25
N GLY A 116 -5.38 -3.27 6.18
CA GLY A 116 -5.93 -3.42 4.82
C GLY A 116 -5.99 -4.88 4.37
N VAL A 117 -4.91 -5.64 4.61
CA VAL A 117 -4.90 -7.09 4.33
C VAL A 117 -5.87 -7.85 5.23
N ALA A 118 -5.90 -7.53 6.53
CA ALA A 118 -6.78 -8.19 7.49
C ALA A 118 -8.27 -8.04 7.14
N VAL A 119 -8.69 -6.81 6.82
CA VAL A 119 -10.08 -6.55 6.42
C VAL A 119 -10.36 -7.28 5.09
N ALA A 120 -9.42 -7.30 4.13
CA ALA A 120 -9.64 -7.98 2.84
C ALA A 120 -9.85 -9.49 3.02
N GLY A 121 -9.09 -10.10 3.94
CA GLY A 121 -9.28 -11.48 4.34
C GLY A 121 -10.60 -11.73 5.07
N HIS A 122 -10.99 -10.84 5.99
CA HIS A 122 -12.25 -10.94 6.71
C HIS A 122 -13.47 -10.84 5.77
N ALA A 123 -13.46 -9.90 4.84
CA ALA A 123 -14.51 -9.76 3.84
C ALA A 123 -14.63 -10.99 2.94
N GLU A 124 -13.52 -11.66 2.60
CA GLU A 124 -13.57 -12.91 1.86
C GLU A 124 -13.99 -14.12 2.69
N PHE A 125 -13.80 -14.07 4.01
CA PHE A 125 -14.30 -15.10 4.92
C PHE A 125 -15.83 -15.00 5.08
N LEU A 126 -16.38 -13.80 5.22
CA LEU A 126 -17.82 -13.58 5.39
C LEU A 126 -18.67 -13.95 4.17
N TRP A 127 -18.10 -13.86 2.97
CA TRP A 127 -18.79 -14.17 1.70
C TRP A 127 -18.56 -15.60 1.19
N ARG A 128 -17.97 -16.48 2.01
CA ARG A 128 -17.81 -17.92 1.74
C ARG A 128 -18.85 -18.72 2.51
#